data_AF-A0A356NHP6-F1
#
_entry.id   AF-A0A356NHP6-F1
#
_cell.length_a   1.000
_cell.length_b   1.000
_cell.length_c   1.000
_cell.angle_alpha   90.00
_cell.angle_beta   90.00
_cell.angle_gamma   90.00
#
_symmetry.space_group_name_H-M   'P 1'
#
loop_
_entity.id
_entity.type
_entity.pdbx_description
1 polymer ?
#
loop_
_entity_poly.entity_id
_entity_poly.type
_entity_poly.pdbx_seq_one_letter_code
_entity_poly.pdbx_strand_id
1 'polypeptide(L)'
;PVYQYPTKAYGLKIHSLHWEPDTTPDETEWRDLDFFLTSIPAQWMIWEDTPTEATQVMLKQRKIKWVVFRPQGGLIESGDFLSSMQTNLKALRSIKP
;
A
#
# COMPACT_ATOMS: atom_id res chain seq x y z
N PRO A 1 6.04 -5.76 -9.94
CA PRO A 1 4.82 -6.60 -9.79
C PRO A 1 4.92 -7.55 -8.58
N VAL A 2 4.63 -7.02 -7.39
CA VAL A 2 4.88 -7.73 -6.11
C VAL A 2 3.65 -8.53 -5.64
N TYR A 3 2.43 -8.06 -5.94
CA TYR A 3 1.18 -8.60 -5.36
C TYR A 3 0.41 -9.59 -6.25
N GLN A 4 1.02 -10.13 -7.31
CA GLN A 4 0.32 -11.01 -8.27
C GLN A 4 -0.16 -12.33 -7.65
N TYR A 5 0.66 -12.92 -6.77
CA TYR A 5 0.32 -14.17 -6.08
C TYR A 5 -0.90 -14.01 -5.14
N PRO A 6 -0.93 -13.06 -4.19
CA PRO A 6 -2.10 -12.90 -3.32
C PRO A 6 -3.36 -12.47 -4.08
N THR A 7 -3.22 -11.67 -5.14
CA THR A 7 -4.33 -11.32 -6.04
C THR A 7 -4.98 -12.56 -6.62
N LYS A 8 -4.17 -13.51 -7.16
CA LYS A 8 -4.68 -14.75 -7.75
C LYS A 8 -5.21 -15.73 -6.71
N ALA A 9 -4.50 -15.90 -5.59
CA ALA A 9 -4.86 -16.87 -4.56
C ALA A 9 -6.17 -16.52 -3.83
N TYR A 10 -6.46 -15.22 -3.67
CA TYR A 10 -7.60 -14.75 -2.87
C TYR A 10 -8.63 -13.95 -3.68
N GLY A 11 -8.48 -13.88 -5.01
CA GLY A 11 -9.42 -13.15 -5.89
C GLY A 11 -9.51 -11.65 -5.61
N LEU A 12 -8.45 -11.06 -5.08
CA LEU A 12 -8.41 -9.63 -4.73
C LEU A 12 -8.42 -8.78 -6.00
N LYS A 13 -9.08 -7.63 -5.97
CA LYS A 13 -8.97 -6.60 -7.01
C LYS A 13 -7.98 -5.55 -6.53
N ILE A 14 -6.72 -5.70 -6.91
CA ILE A 14 -5.64 -4.79 -6.57
C ILE A 14 -5.22 -4.04 -7.84
N HIS A 15 -5.02 -2.74 -7.72
CA HIS A 15 -4.40 -1.90 -8.73
C HIS A 15 -3.07 -1.38 -8.21
N SER A 16 -2.02 -1.45 -9.02
CA SER A 16 -0.68 -1.03 -8.64
C SER A 16 -0.42 0.39 -9.12
N LEU A 17 0.03 1.24 -8.20
CA LEU A 17 0.60 2.56 -8.50
C LEU A 17 2.12 2.46 -8.39
N HIS A 18 2.84 3.23 -9.20
CA HIS A 18 4.30 3.28 -9.17
C HIS A 18 4.78 4.39 -8.24
N TRP A 19 4.33 4.34 -6.99
CA TRP A 19 4.66 5.34 -5.96
C TRP A 19 5.69 4.77 -5.00
N GLU A 20 6.69 5.58 -4.67
CA GLU A 20 7.72 5.22 -3.70
C GLU A 20 7.36 5.77 -2.31
N PRO A 21 7.57 5.01 -1.23
CA PRO A 21 7.18 5.41 0.13
C PRO A 21 7.93 6.65 0.66
N ASP A 22 9.16 6.86 0.20
CA ASP A 22 10.01 7.98 0.61
C ASP A 22 9.80 9.25 -0.22
N THR A 23 8.98 9.17 -1.27
CA THR A 23 8.73 10.26 -2.21
C THR A 23 7.28 10.72 -2.09
N THR A 24 7.07 12.03 -2.01
CA THR A 24 5.71 12.59 -1.99
C THR A 24 5.19 12.67 -3.43
N PRO A 25 4.04 12.07 -3.75
CA PRO A 25 3.49 12.12 -5.10
C PRO A 25 3.19 13.56 -5.53
N ASP A 26 3.35 13.82 -6.82
CA ASP A 26 3.06 15.13 -7.42
C ASP A 26 1.57 15.36 -7.69
N GLU A 27 1.19 16.57 -8.09
CA GLU A 27 -0.21 16.91 -8.37
C GLU A 27 -0.84 16.07 -9.48
N THR A 28 -0.05 15.64 -10.47
CA THR A 28 -0.52 14.80 -11.57
C THR A 28 -0.86 13.41 -11.04
N GLU A 29 0.02 12.83 -10.24
CA GLU A 29 -0.19 11.53 -9.61
C GLU A 29 -1.42 11.54 -8.69
N TRP A 30 -1.60 12.60 -7.89
CA TRP A 30 -2.80 12.75 -7.06
C TRP A 30 -4.07 12.85 -7.88
N ARG A 31 -4.05 13.59 -9.00
CA ARG A 31 -5.19 13.71 -9.91
C ARG A 31 -5.52 12.37 -10.56
N ASP A 32 -4.51 11.60 -10.94
CA ASP A 32 -4.70 10.28 -11.53
C ASP A 32 -5.30 9.30 -10.52
N LEU A 33 -4.89 9.37 -9.24
CA LEU A 33 -5.53 8.64 -8.16
C LEU A 33 -7.00 9.04 -8.00
N ASP A 34 -7.30 10.34 -7.98
CA ASP A 34 -8.67 10.85 -7.84
C ASP A 34 -9.56 10.38 -8.99
N PHE A 35 -9.04 10.39 -10.22
CA PHE A 35 -9.72 9.84 -11.39
C PHE A 35 -9.95 8.33 -11.25
N PHE A 36 -8.93 7.58 -10.83
CA PHE A 36 -9.03 6.13 -10.63
C PHE A 36 -10.11 5.76 -9.60
N LEU A 37 -10.21 6.51 -8.51
CA LEU A 37 -11.19 6.29 -7.45
C LEU A 37 -12.64 6.46 -7.89
N THR A 38 -12.89 7.19 -9.00
CA THR A 38 -14.24 7.28 -9.59
C THR A 38 -14.71 5.95 -10.17
N SER A 39 -13.78 5.14 -10.67
CA SER A 39 -14.07 3.85 -11.31
C SER A 39 -13.94 2.69 -10.34
N ILE A 40 -13.00 2.78 -9.41
CA ILE A 40 -12.73 1.76 -8.39
C ILE A 40 -12.68 2.46 -7.03
N PRO A 41 -13.77 2.41 -6.23
CA PRO A 41 -13.87 3.13 -4.97
C PRO A 41 -13.07 2.42 -3.86
N ALA A 42 -11.76 2.31 -4.05
CA ALA A 42 -10.84 1.70 -3.10
C ALA A 42 -10.73 2.57 -1.84
N GLN A 43 -10.89 1.95 -0.67
CA GLN A 43 -10.75 2.62 0.63
C GLN A 43 -9.40 2.36 1.29
N TRP A 44 -8.62 1.42 0.75
CA TRP A 44 -7.38 0.94 1.32
C TRP A 44 -6.26 0.94 0.28
N MET A 45 -5.08 1.38 0.71
CA MET A 45 -3.85 1.33 -0.05
C MET A 45 -2.81 0.49 0.69
N ILE A 46 -2.04 -0.32 -0.03
CA ILE A 46 -0.96 -1.13 0.53
C ILE A 46 0.35 -0.48 0.08
N TRP A 47 1.21 -0.15 1.04
CA TRP A 47 2.51 0.46 0.79
C TRP A 47 3.66 -0.50 1.15
N GLU A 48 4.76 -0.39 0.43
CA GLU A 48 5.95 -1.21 0.65
C GLU A 48 6.78 -0.77 1.85
N ASP A 49 6.71 0.52 2.22
CA ASP A 49 7.14 1.04 3.51
C ASP A 49 6.20 2.19 3.96
N THR A 50 6.59 2.92 4.99
CA THR A 50 5.81 4.02 5.58
C THR A 50 5.86 5.21 4.62
N PRO A 51 4.71 5.64 4.06
CA PRO A 51 4.69 6.80 3.17
C PRO A 51 5.08 8.07 3.93
N THR A 52 5.59 9.07 3.21
CA THR A 52 5.92 10.39 3.78
C THR A 52 4.73 11.01 4.53
N GLU A 53 5.01 11.87 5.51
CA GLU A 53 3.94 12.54 6.28
C GLU A 53 3.00 13.35 5.40
N ALA A 54 3.53 14.03 4.37
CA ALA A 54 2.75 14.77 3.39
C ALA A 54 1.78 13.85 2.64
N THR A 55 2.26 12.69 2.18
CA THR A 55 1.44 11.67 1.54
C THR A 55 0.33 11.17 2.47
N GLN A 56 0.65 10.92 3.74
CA GLN A 56 -0.34 10.48 4.74
C GLN A 56 -1.45 11.51 4.95
N VAL A 57 -1.12 12.81 4.99
CA VAL A 57 -2.11 13.89 5.09
C VAL A 57 -3.03 13.89 3.87
N MET A 58 -2.48 13.78 2.68
CA MET A 58 -3.24 13.77 1.42
C MET A 58 -4.15 12.54 1.29
N LEU A 59 -3.69 11.37 1.73
CA LEU A 59 -4.51 10.15 1.79
C LEU A 59 -5.68 10.29 2.77
N LYS A 60 -5.44 10.87 3.97
CA LYS A 60 -6.50 11.12 4.97
C LYS A 60 -7.58 12.05 4.42
N GLN A 61 -7.21 13.11 3.72
CA GLN A 61 -8.17 14.04 3.09
C GLN A 61 -9.08 13.32 2.09
N ARG A 62 -8.56 12.31 1.39
CA ARG A 62 -9.29 11.45 0.45
C ARG A 62 -10.02 10.28 1.13
N LYS A 63 -9.98 10.20 2.45
CA LYS A 63 -10.53 9.08 3.26
C LYS A 63 -9.95 7.71 2.90
N ILE A 64 -8.73 7.70 2.35
CA ILE A 64 -7.99 6.48 2.04
C ILE A 64 -7.21 6.07 3.27
N LYS A 65 -7.42 4.83 3.72
CA LYS A 65 -6.62 4.19 4.76
C LYS A 65 -5.46 3.47 4.12
N TRP A 66 -4.39 3.23 4.87
CA TRP A 66 -3.27 2.44 4.37
C TRP A 66 -2.75 1.44 5.39
N VAL A 67 -2.04 0.45 4.87
CA VAL A 67 -1.24 -0.49 5.64
C VAL A 67 0.14 -0.60 5.01
N VAL A 68 1.13 -0.92 5.84
CA VAL A 68 2.48 -1.21 5.37
C VAL A 68 2.66 -2.72 5.28
N PHE A 69 3.05 -3.20 4.10
CA PHE A 69 3.45 -4.56 3.82
C PHE A 69 4.86 -4.52 3.25
N ARG A 70 5.87 -4.94 4.02
CA ARG A 70 7.26 -4.98 3.56
C ARG A 70 7.52 -6.30 2.83
N PRO A 71 7.69 -6.35 1.50
CA PRO A 71 7.84 -7.61 0.78
C PRO A 71 9.17 -8.33 1.02
N GLN A 72 10.11 -7.70 1.74
CA GLN A 72 11.44 -8.25 2.05
C GLN A 72 12.20 -8.73 0.81
N GLY A 73 12.15 -7.92 -0.26
CA GLY A 73 12.88 -8.19 -1.51
C GLY A 73 14.38 -7.87 -1.45
N GLY A 74 14.85 -7.25 -0.36
CA GLY A 74 16.24 -6.86 -0.13
C GLY A 74 16.85 -7.50 1.12
N LEU A 75 18.01 -7.00 1.53
CA LEU A 75 18.67 -7.42 2.76
C LEU A 75 17.85 -6.97 3.98
N ILE A 76 17.62 -7.88 4.92
CA ILE A 76 16.94 -7.58 6.17
C ILE A 76 17.94 -6.88 7.09
N GLU A 77 17.78 -5.57 7.28
CA GLU A 77 18.69 -4.77 8.13
C GLU A 77 18.60 -5.17 9.61
N SER A 78 17.43 -5.62 10.06
CA SER A 78 17.23 -6.11 11.43
C SER A 78 16.05 -7.09 11.52
N GLY A 79 16.15 -8.04 12.45
CA GLY A 79 15.14 -9.08 12.67
C GLY A 79 15.28 -10.27 11.71
N ASP A 80 14.16 -10.96 11.47
CA ASP A 80 14.09 -12.12 10.59
C ASP A 80 12.87 -12.08 9.68
N PHE A 81 12.93 -12.86 8.60
CA PHE A 81 11.89 -12.93 7.57
C PHE A 81 10.52 -13.31 8.17
N LEU A 82 10.47 -14.29 9.07
CA LEU A 82 9.22 -14.79 9.62
C LEU A 82 8.57 -13.73 10.50
N SER A 83 9.33 -13.06 11.36
CA SER A 83 8.85 -11.94 12.18
C SER A 83 8.31 -10.79 11.33
N SER A 84 8.99 -10.46 10.23
CA SER A 84 8.49 -9.46 9.27
C SER A 84 7.16 -9.90 8.63
N MET A 85 7.07 -11.14 8.19
CA MET A 85 5.86 -11.66 7.56
C MET A 85 4.69 -11.73 8.55
N GLN A 86 4.94 -12.05 9.83
CA GLN A 86 3.92 -11.96 10.88
C GLN A 86 3.41 -10.53 11.08
N THR A 87 4.30 -9.55 11.04
CA THR A 87 3.94 -8.12 11.11
C THR A 87 3.07 -7.72 9.91
N ASN A 88 3.47 -8.12 8.70
CA ASN A 88 2.69 -7.91 7.48
C ASN A 88 1.29 -8.54 7.57
N LEU A 89 1.18 -9.78 8.06
CA LEU A 89 -0.11 -10.45 8.24
C LEU A 89 -1.00 -9.72 9.24
N LYS A 90 -0.42 -9.20 10.33
CA LYS A 90 -1.17 -8.39 11.32
C LYS A 90 -1.68 -7.10 10.69
N ALA A 91 -0.88 -6.44 9.85
CA ALA A 91 -1.29 -5.24 9.12
C ALA A 91 -2.45 -5.54 8.16
N LEU A 92 -2.34 -6.59 7.33
CA LEU A 92 -3.40 -6.98 6.39
C LEU A 92 -4.69 -7.39 7.10
N ARG A 93 -4.61 -8.07 8.26
CA ARG A 93 -5.79 -8.43 9.08
C ARG A 93 -6.56 -7.22 9.61
N SER A 94 -5.94 -6.04 9.65
CA SER A 94 -6.62 -4.81 10.08
C SER A 94 -7.52 -4.21 9.00
N ILE A 95 -7.34 -4.62 7.74
CA ILE A 95 -8.19 -4.21 6.63
C ILE A 95 -9.58 -4.78 6.85
N LYS A 96 -10.57 -3.89 6.91
CA LYS A 96 -11.99 -4.25 6.97
C LYS A 96 -12.69 -3.75 5.69
N PRO A 97 -13.61 -4.55 5.14
CA PRO A 97 -14.46 -4.12 4.02
C PRO A 97 -15.37 -2.94 4.40
#